data_AF-A0A969C8L6-F1
#
_entry.id   AF-A0A969C8L6-F1
#
_cell.length_a   1.000
_cell.length_b   1.000
_cell.length_c   1.000
_cell.angle_alpha   90.00
_cell.angle_beta   90.00
_cell.angle_gamma   90.00
#
_symmetry.space_group_name_H-M   'P 1'
#
loop_
_entity.id
_entity.type
_entity.pdbx_description
1 polymer ?
#
loop_
_entity_poly.entity_id
_entity_poly.type
_entity_poly.pdbx_seq_one_letter_code
_entity_poly.pdbx_strand_id
1 'polypeptide(L)' 'MIVPVGKNPELLWEVRRFAPDAFKQESSRGDYVQAGAYGDRETADARANLLKDRGFDARVFYRD' A
#
# COMPACT_ATOMS: atom_id res chain seq x y z
N MET A 1 -1.43 -0.76 5.64
CA MET A 1 -1.81 -1.06 4.24
C MET A 1 -0.56 -1.04 3.39
N ILE A 2 -0.39 -2.07 2.55
CA ILE A 2 0.77 -2.25 1.67
C ILE A 2 0.33 -2.41 0.21
N VAL A 3 1.23 -2.12 -0.73
CA VAL A 3 1.10 -2.46 -2.15
C VAL A 3 2.39 -3.17 -2.60
N PRO A 4 2.37 -4.45 -3.01
CA PRO A 4 3.58 -5.14 -3.47
C PRO A 4 4.18 -4.47 -4.71
N VAL A 5 5.51 -4.27 -4.75
CA VAL A 5 6.20 -3.59 -5.86
C VAL A 5 6.19 -4.45 -7.14
N GLY A 6 6.36 -5.77 -6.99
CA GLY A 6 6.46 -6.67 -8.12
C GLY A 6 7.60 -6.26 -9.07
N LYS A 7 7.29 -6.06 -10.35
CA LYS A 7 8.26 -5.65 -11.39
C LYS A 7 8.18 -4.17 -11.77
N ASN A 8 7.33 -3.36 -11.10
CA ASN A 8 7.15 -1.94 -11.44
C ASN A 8 8.00 -1.05 -10.51
N PRO A 9 9.17 -0.53 -10.96
CA PRO A 9 10.01 0.34 -10.14
C PRO A 9 9.34 1.71 -9.86
N GLU A 10 8.38 2.15 -10.69
CA GLU A 10 7.69 3.43 -10.56
C GLU A 10 6.49 3.39 -9.60
N LEU A 11 6.15 2.20 -9.07
CA LEU A 11 4.95 2.00 -8.25
C LEU A 11 4.88 2.95 -7.05
N LEU A 12 6.01 3.26 -6.42
CA LEU A 12 6.05 4.20 -5.30
C LEU A 12 5.50 5.58 -5.69
N TRP A 13 5.90 6.10 -6.86
CA TRP A 13 5.43 7.39 -7.34
C TRP A 13 3.96 7.37 -7.71
N GLU A 14 3.49 6.27 -8.30
CA GLU A 14 2.09 6.11 -8.63
C GLU A 14 1.19 6.06 -7.39
N VAL A 15 1.61 5.34 -6.35
CA VAL A 15 0.89 5.23 -5.07
C VAL A 15 0.91 6.57 -4.33
N ARG A 16 2.02 7.32 -4.38
CA ARG A 16 2.13 8.66 -3.75
C ARG A 16 1.12 9.68 -4.26
N ARG A 17 0.57 9.50 -5.46
CA ARG A 17 -0.54 10.34 -5.97
C ARG A 17 -1.82 10.22 -5.12
N PHE A 18 -1.96 9.15 -4.35
CA PHE A 18 -3.13 8.86 -3.51
C PHE A 18 -2.80 8.72 -2.02
N ALA A 19 -1.56 8.34 -1.70
CA ALA A 19 -1.02 8.24 -0.34
C ALA A 19 0.34 8.96 -0.28
N PRO A 20 0.35 10.28 -0.06
CA PRO A 20 1.57 11.10 -0.18
C PRO A 20 2.74 10.63 0.69
N ASP A 21 2.42 10.13 1.89
CA ASP A 21 3.41 9.65 2.87
C ASP A 21 3.89 8.22 2.60
N ALA A 22 3.50 7.62 1.46
CA ALA A 22 3.91 6.27 1.12
C ALA A 22 5.43 6.17 0.93
N PHE A 23 5.99 5.05 1.37
CA PHE A 23 7.41 4.76 1.24
C PHE A 23 7.66 3.28 0.91
N LYS A 24 8.75 3.00 0.19
CA LYS A 24 9.17 1.63 -0.13
C LYS A 24 9.81 0.99 1.10
N GLN A 25 9.50 -0.28 1.33
CA GLN A 25 10.10 -1.12 2.35
C GLN A 25 10.56 -2.44 1.72
N GLU A 26 11.81 -2.80 2.00
CA GLU A 26 12.42 -4.05 1.53
C GLU A 26 12.12 -5.19 2.50
N SER A 27 12.00 -6.40 1.97
CA SER A 27 11.65 -7.59 2.76
C SER A 27 12.14 -8.85 2.07
N SER A 28 12.45 -9.88 2.87
CA SER A 28 12.81 -11.22 2.36
C SER A 28 11.70 -11.88 1.53
N ARG A 29 10.46 -11.39 1.64
CA ARG A 29 9.30 -11.88 0.87
C ARG A 29 8.97 -11.01 -0.35
N GLY A 30 9.85 -10.07 -0.68
CA GLY A 30 9.67 -9.10 -1.77
C GLY A 30 9.30 -7.72 -1.25
N ASP A 31 9.75 -6.71 -2.00
CA ASP A 31 9.56 -5.31 -1.68
C ASP A 31 8.09 -4.88 -1.81
N TYR A 32 7.70 -3.95 -0.97
CA TYR A 32 6.36 -3.37 -0.99
C TYR A 32 6.42 -1.88 -0.68
N VAL A 33 5.36 -1.17 -1.05
CA VAL A 33 5.10 0.20 -0.65
C VAL A 33 4.22 0.16 0.59
N GLN A 34 4.72 0.67 1.72
CA GLN A 34 3.87 0.99 2.88
C GLN A 34 3.07 2.24 2.51
N ALA A 35 1.77 2.07 2.29
CA ALA A 35 0.89 3.11 1.77
C ALA A 35 -0.02 3.74 2.85
N GLY A 36 0.10 3.29 4.10
CA GLY A 36 -0.57 3.89 5.25
C GLY A 36 -0.60 2.96 6.47
N ALA A 37 -0.63 3.54 7.66
CA ALA A 37 -0.89 2.86 8.93
C ALA A 37 -2.10 3.52 9.59
N TYR A 38 -3.09 2.72 9.96
CA TYR A 38 -4.38 3.19 10.48
C TYR A 38 -4.68 2.46 11.79
N GLY A 39 -5.28 3.16 12.75
CA GLY A 39 -5.62 2.61 14.07
C GLY A 39 -6.89 1.76 14.07
N ASP A 40 -7.72 1.92 13.06
CA ASP A 40 -8.98 1.20 12.90
C ASP A 40 -9.05 0.46 11.55
N ARG A 41 -9.77 -0.65 11.57
CA ARG A 41 -9.92 -1.54 10.42
C ARG A 41 -10.72 -0.90 9.30
N GLU A 42 -11.78 -0.17 9.63
CA GLU A 42 -12.69 0.43 8.65
C GLU A 42 -11.96 1.43 7.75
N THR A 43 -11.17 2.33 8.34
CA THR A 43 -10.35 3.29 7.61
C THR A 43 -9.30 2.58 6.75
N ALA A 44 -8.64 1.56 7.29
CA ALA A 44 -7.67 0.78 6.53
C ALA A 44 -8.28 0.12 5.29
N ASP A 45 -9.46 -0.47 5.44
CA ASP A 45 -10.18 -1.15 4.37
C ASP A 45 -10.71 -0.16 3.33
N ALA A 46 -11.28 0.97 3.75
CA ALA A 46 -11.75 2.02 2.84
C ALA A 46 -10.61 2.58 1.98
N ARG A 47 -9.43 2.82 2.59
CA ARG A 47 -8.25 3.31 1.86
C ARG A 47 -7.67 2.26 0.92
N ALA A 48 -7.67 0.99 1.33
CA ALA A 48 -7.24 -0.11 0.47
C ALA A 48 -8.17 -0.27 -0.73
N ASN A 49 -9.48 -0.18 -0.54
CA ASN A 49 -10.44 -0.27 -1.63
C ASN A 49 -10.28 0.89 -2.62
N LEU A 50 -10.06 2.12 -2.13
CA LEU A 50 -9.75 3.24 -3.02
C LEU A 50 -8.53 2.98 -3.92
N LEU A 51 -7.46 2.40 -3.39
CA LEU A 51 -6.29 2.06 -4.20
C LEU A 51 -6.56 0.90 -5.17
N LYS A 52 -7.35 -0.10 -4.76
CA LYS A 52 -7.79 -1.18 -5.65
C LYS A 52 -8.61 -0.67 -6.82
N ASP A 53 -9.52 0.27 -6.57
CA ASP A 53 -10.33 0.93 -7.61
C ASP A 53 -9.47 1.72 -8.61
N ARG A 54 -8.23 2.05 -8.23
CA ARG A 54 -7.21 2.68 -9.11
C ARG A 54 -6.25 1.68 -9.74
N GLY A 55 -6.50 0.38 -9.58
CA GLY A 55 -5.73 -0.70 -10.20
C GLY A 55 -4.54 -1.20 -9.39
N PHE A 56 -4.35 -0.75 -8.14
CA PHE A 56 -3.28 -1.23 -7.29
C PHE A 56 -3.67 -2.51 -6.52
N ASP A 57 -2.72 -3.41 -6.34
CA ASP A 57 -2.87 -4.58 -5.45
C ASP A 57 -2.67 -4.18 -3.98
N ALA A 58 -3.55 -3.30 -3.48
CA ALA A 58 -3.48 -2.83 -2.10
C ALA A 58 -4.03 -3.88 -1.13
N ARG A 59 -3.30 -4.11 -0.04
CA ARG A 59 -3.62 -5.12 0.96
C ARG A 59 -3.55 -4.52 2.36
N VAL A 60 -4.51 -4.84 3.20
CA VAL A 60 -4.44 -4.52 4.64
C VAL A 60 -3.76 -5.68 5.35
N PHE A 61 -2.74 -5.36 6.14
CA PHE A 61 -2.11 -6.32 7.04
C PHE A 61 -2.50 -5.90 8.45
N TYR A 62 -3.22 -6.77 9.15
CA TYR A 62 -3.53 -6.59 10.56
C TYR A 62 -2.45 -7.28 11.37
N ARG A 63 -1.97 -6.62 12.43
CA ARG A 63 -1.18 -7.26 13.46
C ARG A 63 -2.14 -7.53 14.62
N ASP A 64 -2.27 -8.79 14.98
CA ASP A 64 -2.92 -9.23 16.23
C ASP A 64 -2.11 -8.81 17.46
#